data_AF-E8QVQ9-F1
#
_entry.id   AF-E8QVQ9-F1
#
_cell.length_a   1.000
_cell.length_b   1.000
_cell.length_c   1.000
_cell.angle_alpha   90.00
_cell.angle_beta   90.00
_cell.angle_gamma   90.00
#
_symmetry.space_group_name_H-M   'P 1'
#
loop_
_entity.id
_entity.type
_entity.pdbx_description
1 polymer ?
#
loop_
_entity_poly.entity_id
_entity_poly.type
_entity_poly.pdbx_seq_one_letter_code
_entity_poly.pdbx_strand_id
1 'polypeptide(L)' 'MELGNKNIKPGRKRVAVDELKRNFSVTFYLSKEEHDVLRRLADEEVESVNSFVKRHILKTIIYKKSN' A
#
# COMPACT_ATOMS: atom_id res chain seq x y z
N MET A 1 -6.41 -39.37 22.37
CA MET A 1 -6.49 -40.22 21.16
C MET A 1 -7.64 -39.64 20.34
N GLU A 2 -7.54 -39.18 19.09
CA GLU A 2 -6.52 -39.37 18.05
C GLU A 2 -6.24 -38.05 17.32
N LEU A 3 -4.97 -37.92 16.93
CA LEU A 3 -4.48 -36.99 15.92
C LEU A 3 -4.92 -37.47 14.54
N GLY A 4 -5.33 -36.56 13.66
CA GLY A 4 -5.11 -36.75 12.23
C GLY A 4 -6.16 -36.18 11.31
N ASN A 5 -5.97 -34.94 10.88
CA ASN A 5 -6.31 -34.59 9.51
C ASN A 5 -5.08 -33.96 8.84
N LYS A 6 -4.17 -34.86 8.43
CA LYS A 6 -2.94 -34.56 7.69
C LYS A 6 -3.29 -34.40 6.22
N ASN A 7 -3.69 -33.19 5.83
CA ASN A 7 -3.72 -32.76 4.42
C ASN A 7 -3.21 -31.31 4.29
N ILE A 8 -2.15 -30.98 5.03
CA ILE A 8 -1.48 -29.68 4.94
C ILE A 8 -0.45 -29.78 3.82
N LYS A 9 -0.78 -29.24 2.64
CA LYS A 9 0.17 -29.09 1.53
C LYS A 9 1.44 -28.38 2.05
N PRO A 10 2.64 -28.99 1.96
CA PRO A 10 3.86 -28.35 2.40
C PRO A 10 4.21 -27.22 1.43
N GLY A 11 4.37 -25.99 1.92
CA GLY A 11 4.90 -24.89 1.10
C GLY A 11 4.45 -23.47 1.42
N ARG A 12 3.39 -23.25 2.21
CA ARG A 12 3.06 -21.90 2.71
C ARG A 12 2.67 -21.95 4.18
N LYS A 13 3.46 -21.30 5.04
CA LYS A 13 2.99 -20.93 6.39
C LYS A 13 1.68 -20.17 6.20
N ARG A 14 0.61 -20.61 6.86
CA ARG A 14 -0.65 -19.85 6.90
C ARG A 14 -0.34 -18.57 7.68
N VAL A 15 -0.10 -17.48 6.97
CA VAL A 15 -0.06 -16.15 7.58
C VAL A 15 -1.45 -15.93 8.15
N ALA A 16 -1.54 -15.52 9.43
CA ALA A 16 -2.82 -15.27 10.06
C ALA A 16 -3.58 -14.26 9.19
N VAL A 17 -4.84 -14.53 8.88
CA VAL A 17 -5.66 -13.68 7.99
C VAL A 17 -5.71 -12.23 8.52
N ASP A 18 -5.58 -12.08 9.85
CA ASP A 18 -5.52 -10.81 10.57
C ASP A 18 -4.24 -10.01 10.32
N GLU A 19 -3.15 -10.63 9.87
CA GLU A 19 -1.92 -9.93 9.49
C GLU A 19 -1.98 -9.42 8.05
N LEU A 20 -2.66 -10.14 7.16
CA LEU A 20 -2.81 -9.78 5.73
C LEU A 20 -3.82 -8.65 5.48
N LYS A 21 -4.70 -8.34 6.45
CA LYS A 21 -5.72 -7.29 6.35
C LYS A 21 -5.35 -6.00 7.09
N ARG A 22 -4.12 -5.88 7.60
CA ARG A 22 -3.70 -4.68 8.34
C ARG A 22 -3.47 -3.53 7.37
N ASN A 23 -4.32 -2.52 7.45
CA ASN A 23 -4.13 -1.26 6.75
C ASN A 23 -3.37 -0.30 7.68
N PHE A 24 -2.28 0.27 7.17
CA PHE A 24 -1.53 1.32 7.86
C PHE A 24 -1.93 2.67 7.26
N SER A 25 -2.57 3.51 8.07
CA SER A 25 -2.91 4.87 7.70
C SER A 25 -1.68 5.78 7.80
N VAL A 26 -1.55 6.72 6.86
CA VAL A 26 -0.52 7.76 6.86
C VAL A 26 -1.22 9.10 6.79
N THR A 27 -0.89 10.01 7.71
CA THR A 27 -1.47 11.35 7.79
C THR A 27 -0.38 12.36 8.07
N PHE A 28 -0.38 13.48 7.34
CA PHE A 28 0.54 14.60 7.52
C PHE A 28 -0.10 15.89 7.01
N TYR A 29 0.51 17.02 7.32
CA TYR A 29 0.07 18.34 6.86
C TYR A 29 1.01 18.89 5.77
N LEU A 30 0.44 19.72 4.90
CA LEU A 30 1.15 20.46 3.87
C LEU A 30 0.76 21.94 3.94
N SER A 31 1.61 22.81 3.40
CA SER A 31 1.17 24.18 3.10
C SER A 31 0.06 24.17 2.05
N LYS A 32 -0.67 25.27 1.96
CA LYS A 32 -1.77 25.41 1.00
C LYS A 32 -1.24 25.33 -0.43
N GLU A 33 -0.13 26.00 -0.70
CA GLU A 33 0.51 26.05 -2.03
C GLU A 33 0.95 24.67 -2.48
N GLU A 34 1.56 23.88 -1.60
CA GLU A 34 2.01 22.52 -1.91
C GLU A 34 0.82 21.59 -2.17
N HIS A 35 -0.23 21.69 -1.35
CA HIS A 35 -1.44 20.90 -1.55
C HIS A 35 -2.14 21.24 -2.88
N ASP A 36 -2.16 22.51 -3.27
CA ASP A 36 -2.78 22.95 -4.53
C ASP A 36 -1.98 22.47 -5.75
N VAL A 37 -0.65 22.39 -5.66
CA VAL A 37 0.19 21.75 -6.69
C VAL A 37 -0.16 20.26 -6.84
N LEU A 38 -0.25 19.53 -5.72
CA LEU A 38 -0.62 18.11 -5.75
C LEU A 38 -2.04 17.89 -6.29
N ARG A 39 -2.99 18.78 -5.97
CA ARG A 39 -4.35 18.72 -6.50
C ARG A 39 -4.35 18.84 -8.02
N ARG A 40 -3.67 19.83 -8.59
CA ARG A 40 -3.60 20.02 -10.05
C ARG A 40 -3.00 18.81 -10.75
N LEU A 41 -1.91 18.27 -10.23
CA LEU A 41 -1.26 17.07 -10.80
C LEU A 41 -2.14 15.83 -10.72
N ALA A 42 -2.93 15.68 -9.65
CA ALA A 42 -3.87 14.59 -9.51
C ALA A 42 -5.05 14.72 -10.50
N ASP A 43 -5.56 15.94 -10.70
CA ASP A 43 -6.64 16.23 -11.64
C ASP A 43 -6.23 15.93 -13.10
N GLU A 44 -4.98 16.22 -13.48
CA GLU A 44 -4.42 15.91 -14.82
C GLU A 44 -4.47 14.41 -15.14
N GLU A 45 -4.30 13.54 -14.14
CA GLU A 45 -4.37 12.09 -14.27
C GLU A 45 -5.78 11.52 -13.96
N VAL A 46 -6.77 12.39 -13.74
CA VAL A 46 -8.15 12.03 -13.37
C VAL A 46 -8.19 11.14 -12.11
N GLU A 47 -7.36 11.49 -11.12
CA GLU A 47 -7.15 10.72 -9.89
C GLU A 47 -7.40 11.57 -8.63
N SER A 48 -7.80 10.94 -7.52
CA SER A 48 -7.86 11.64 -6.22
C SER A 48 -6.46 11.95 -5.67
N VAL A 49 -6.30 13.09 -4.98
CA VAL A 49 -5.01 13.52 -4.39
C VAL A 49 -4.39 12.43 -3.50
N ASN A 50 -5.19 11.73 -2.68
CA ASN A 50 -4.70 10.67 -1.81
C ASN A 50 -4.11 9.48 -2.59
N SER A 51 -4.79 9.08 -3.67
CA SER A 51 -4.33 7.98 -4.52
C SER A 51 -3.08 8.39 -5.31
N PHE A 52 -3.09 9.63 -5.84
CA PHE A 52 -1.96 10.24 -6.52
C PHE A 52 -0.70 10.26 -5.64
N VAL A 53 -0.79 10.77 -4.42
CA VAL A 53 0.34 10.84 -3.47
C VAL A 53 0.87 9.45 -3.14
N LYS A 54 -0.02 8.48 -2.87
CA LYS A 54 0.36 7.10 -2.58
C LYS A 54 1.14 6.49 -3.76
N ARG A 55 0.63 6.67 -4.99
CA ARG A 55 1.27 6.18 -6.22
C ARG A 55 2.61 6.87 -6.47
N HIS A 56 2.68 8.18 -6.29
CA HIS A 56 3.90 8.96 -6.47
C HIS A 56 5.02 8.48 -5.53
N ILE A 57 4.73 8.30 -4.24
CA ILE A 57 5.68 7.77 -3.25
C ILE A 57 6.11 6.35 -3.64
N LEU A 58 5.17 5.48 -4.02
CA LEU A 58 5.49 4.11 -4.39
C LEU A 58 6.39 4.05 -5.63
N LYS A 59 6.07 4.84 -6.66
CA LYS A 59 6.86 4.94 -7.90
C LYS A 59 8.27 5.43 -7.62
N THR A 60 8.42 6.50 -6.82
CA THR A 60 9.72 7.09 -6.51
C THR A 60 10.63 6.18 -5.68
N ILE A 61 10.07 5.40 -4.73
CA ILE A 61 10.84 4.48 -3.89
C ILE A 61 11.17 3.18 -4.63
N ILE A 62 10.18 2.53 -5.26
CA ILE A 62 10.36 1.17 -5.82
C ILE A 62 11.06 1.21 -7.18
N TYR A 63 10.73 2.17 -8.05
CA TYR A 63 11.37 2.25 -9.37
C TYR A 63 12.88 2.52 -9.25
N LYS A 64 13.31 3.27 -8.22
CA LYS A 64 14.72 3.49 -7.91
C LYS A 64 15.40 2.32 -7.19
N LYS A 65 14.65 1.36 -6.65
CA LYS A 65 15.20 0.21 -5.93
C LYS A 65 15.69 -0.92 -6.85
N SER A 66 15.27 -0.91 -8.12
CA SER A 66 15.62 -1.95 -9.11
C SER A 66 16.68 -1.52 -10.14
N ASN A 67 17.27 -0.33 -9.98
CA ASN A 67 18.39 0.15 -10.79
C ASN A 67 19.69 0.12 -9.97
#